data_AF-A0A1H1Z384-F1
#
_entry.id   AF-A0A1H1Z384-F1
#
_cell.length_a   1.000
_cell.length_b   1.000
_cell.length_c   1.000
_cell.angle_alpha   90.00
_cell.angle_beta   90.00
_cell.angle_gamma   90.00
#
_symmetry.space_group_name_H-M   'P 1'
#
loop_
_entity.id
_entity.type
_entity.pdbx_description
1 polymer ?
#
loop_
_entity_poly.entity_id
_entity_poly.type
_entity_poly.pdbx_seq_one_letter_code
_entity_poly.pdbx_strand_id
1 'polypeptide(L)'
;MNLILSKALIDCFIAFGVVVGGALLAGIGSVLALSPPSSMMVDTASRLKIWALVAAVGGTIDPMRVIESNMIEGHLSPVVQQVLFILCAFVGAHAGTELIRMICRGSG
;
A
#
# COMPACT_ATOMS: atom_id res chain seq x y z
N MET A 1 -23.85 -3.12 0.02
CA MET A 1 -22.50 -2.50 -0.10
C MET A 1 -21.72 -3.32 -1.12
N ASN A 2 -21.21 -2.73 -2.20
CA ASN A 2 -20.51 -3.50 -3.25
C ASN A 2 -19.22 -4.11 -2.68
N LEU A 3 -19.10 -5.44 -2.69
CA LEU A 3 -17.98 -6.20 -2.11
C LEU A 3 -16.62 -5.74 -2.66
N ILE A 4 -16.56 -5.40 -3.95
CA ILE A 4 -15.39 -4.88 -4.66
C ILE A 4 -14.93 -3.55 -4.06
N LEU A 5 -15.84 -2.61 -3.80
CA LEU A 5 -15.50 -1.31 -3.24
C LEU A 5 -14.96 -1.44 -1.81
N SER A 6 -15.56 -2.33 -1.01
CA SER A 6 -15.09 -2.61 0.34
C SER A 6 -13.67 -3.16 0.34
N LYS A 7 -13.37 -4.13 -0.54
CA LYS A 7 -12.03 -4.70 -0.66
C LYS A 7 -11.00 -3.66 -1.11
N ALA A 8 -11.32 -2.88 -2.15
CA ALA A 8 -10.44 -1.84 -2.65
C ALA A 8 -10.10 -0.79 -1.58
N LEU A 9 -11.07 -0.43 -0.75
CA LEU A 9 -10.87 0.50 0.37
C LEU A 9 -9.94 -0.09 1.43
N ILE A 10 -10.16 -1.37 1.80
CA ILE A 10 -9.31 -2.07 2.77
C ILE A 10 -7.87 -2.16 2.25
N ASP A 11 -7.67 -2.59 1.00
CA ASP A 11 -6.34 -2.71 0.38
C ASP A 11 -5.62 -1.34 0.33
N CYS A 12 -6.36 -0.25 0.07
CA CYS A 12 -5.85 1.12 0.12
C CYS A 12 -5.36 1.51 1.53
N PHE A 13 -6.16 1.25 2.57
CA PHE A 13 -5.79 1.57 3.95
C PHE A 13 -4.65 0.70 4.48
N ILE A 14 -4.59 -0.58 4.09
CA ILE A 14 -3.45 -1.46 4.41
C ILE A 14 -2.17 -0.89 3.81
N ALA A 15 -2.18 -0.57 2.51
CA ALA A 15 -1.01 -0.03 1.83
C ALA A 15 -0.56 1.31 2.42
N PHE A 16 -1.52 2.20 2.76
CA PHE A 16 -1.25 3.44 3.47
C PHE A 16 -0.59 3.20 4.84
N GLY A 17 -1.17 2.32 5.65
CA GLY A 17 -0.67 1.99 6.97
C GLY A 17 0.73 1.39 6.97
N VAL A 18 1.04 0.50 6.01
CA VAL A 18 2.37 -0.09 5.87
C VAL A 18 3.42 0.99 5.59
N VAL A 19 3.14 1.92 4.67
CA VAL A 19 4.08 3.01 4.34
C VAL A 19 4.26 3.95 5.53
N VAL A 20 3.17 4.42 6.13
CA VAL A 20 3.23 5.40 7.23
C VAL A 20 3.87 4.79 8.48
N GLY A 21 3.41 3.60 8.89
CA GLY A 21 3.92 2.91 10.08
C GLY A 21 5.39 2.52 9.93
N GLY A 22 5.78 1.95 8.79
CA GLY A 22 7.17 1.58 8.54
C GLY A 22 8.10 2.79 8.47
N ALA A 23 7.67 3.88 7.86
CA ALA A 23 8.44 5.12 7.83
C ALA A 23 8.61 5.72 9.24
N LEU A 24 7.54 5.81 10.04
CA LEU A 24 7.60 6.34 11.40
C LEU A 24 8.52 5.51 12.30
N LEU A 25 8.42 4.18 12.24
CA LEU A 25 9.29 3.29 13.01
C LEU A 25 10.75 3.37 12.55
N ALA A 26 11.00 3.55 11.25
CA ALA A 26 12.36 3.81 10.75
C ALA A 26 12.92 5.15 11.28
N GLY A 27 12.08 6.17 11.41
CA GLY A 27 12.44 7.42 12.08
C GLY A 27 12.85 7.20 13.53
N ILE A 28 12.05 6.47 14.31
CA ILE A 28 12.38 6.14 15.71
C ILE A 28 13.67 5.32 15.79
N GLY A 29 13.82 4.30 14.94
CA GLY A 29 15.03 3.47 14.90
C GLY A 29 16.28 4.25 14.51
N SER A 30 16.17 5.23 13.63
CA SER A 30 17.30 6.06 13.23
C SER A 30 17.82 6.98 14.35
N VAL A 31 16.95 7.43 15.26
CA VAL A 31 17.37 8.18 16.46
C VAL A 31 18.28 7.31 17.34
N LEU A 32 17.92 6.04 17.51
CA LEU A 32 18.75 5.07 18.24
C LEU A 32 20.06 4.75 17.50
N ALA A 33 20.04 4.79 16.17
CA ALA A 33 21.19 4.54 15.31
C ALA A 33 22.05 5.80 15.02
N LEU A 34 21.81 6.93 15.71
CA LEU A 34 22.53 8.19 15.51
C LEU A 34 22.52 8.69 14.04
N SER A 35 21.45 8.39 13.32
CA SER A 35 21.25 8.75 11.92
C SER A 35 20.14 9.82 11.77
N PRO A 36 20.17 10.65 10.73
CA PRO A 36 19.19 11.72 10.54
C PRO A 36 17.77 11.15 10.30
N PRO A 37 16.80 11.40 11.20
CA PRO A 37 15.50 10.73 11.17
C PRO A 37 14.62 11.14 10.00
N SER A 38 14.61 12.41 9.63
CA SER A 38 13.84 12.92 8.49
C SER A 38 14.25 12.24 7.17
N SER A 39 15.55 12.08 6.95
CA SER A 39 16.08 11.40 5.76
C SER A 39 15.69 9.92 5.75
N MET A 40 15.79 9.24 6.90
CA MET A 40 15.48 7.81 7.01
C MET A 40 13.98 7.54 6.78
N MET A 41 13.11 8.40 7.31
CA MET A 41 11.65 8.31 7.11
C MET A 41 11.27 8.43 5.64
N VAL A 42 11.81 9.43 4.93
CA VAL A 42 11.48 9.69 3.51
C VAL A 42 12.02 8.59 2.59
N ASP A 43 13.24 8.10 2.84
CA ASP A 43 13.82 7.00 2.09
C ASP A 43 13.01 5.71 2.30
N THR A 44 12.71 5.38 3.57
CA THR A 44 11.93 4.20 3.92
C THR A 44 10.53 4.25 3.30
N ALA A 45 9.83 5.40 3.37
CA ALA A 45 8.52 5.58 2.77
C ALA A 45 8.54 5.30 1.25
N SER A 46 9.58 5.76 0.55
CA SER A 46 9.75 5.54 -0.89
C SER A 46 9.99 4.08 -1.23
N ARG A 47 10.81 3.38 -0.43
CA ARG A 47 11.10 1.94 -0.60
C ARG A 47 9.89 1.07 -0.28
N LEU A 48 9.07 1.46 0.71
CA LEU A 48 7.91 0.70 1.14
C LEU A 48 6.73 0.76 0.17
N LYS A 49 6.68 1.67 -0.81
CA LYS A 49 5.54 1.74 -1.77
C LYS A 49 5.22 0.42 -2.44
N ILE A 50 6.24 -0.29 -2.92
CA ILE A 50 6.08 -1.58 -3.61
C ILE A 50 5.76 -2.70 -2.60
N TRP A 51 6.44 -2.70 -1.44
CA TRP A 51 6.19 -3.69 -0.39
C TRP A 51 4.80 -3.57 0.23
N ALA A 52 4.28 -2.35 0.36
CA ALA A 52 2.93 -2.05 0.81
C ALA A 52 1.88 -2.59 -0.17
N LEU A 53 2.16 -2.51 -1.47
CA LEU A 53 1.32 -3.10 -2.50
C LEU A 53 1.29 -4.63 -2.41
N VAL A 54 2.46 -5.25 -2.18
CA VAL A 54 2.56 -6.71 -1.96
C VAL A 54 1.85 -7.12 -0.67
N ALA A 55 1.94 -6.34 0.41
CA ALA A 55 1.23 -6.62 1.65
C ALA A 55 -0.29 -6.51 1.51
N ALA A 56 -0.78 -5.50 0.77
CA ALA A 56 -2.20 -5.29 0.54
C ALA A 56 -2.80 -6.34 -0.41
N VAL A 57 -2.13 -6.63 -1.52
CA VAL A 57 -2.65 -7.53 -2.57
C VAL A 57 -2.26 -9.00 -2.33
N GLY A 58 -1.05 -9.24 -1.84
CA GLY A 58 -0.47 -10.57 -1.61
C GLY A 58 -1.00 -11.32 -0.39
N GLY A 59 -1.77 -10.67 0.50
CA GLY A 59 -2.53 -11.34 1.56
C GLY A 59 -3.68 -12.22 1.02
N THR A 60 -4.10 -12.02 -0.22
CA THR A 60 -5.14 -12.80 -0.91
C THR A 60 -4.54 -13.64 -2.02
N ILE A 61 -4.02 -14.84 -1.71
CA ILE A 61 -3.60 -15.85 -2.71
C ILE A 61 -4.80 -16.47 -3.48
N ASP A 62 -6.04 -16.09 -3.17
CA ASP A 62 -7.27 -16.58 -3.83
C ASP A 62 -7.90 -15.75 -4.99
N PRO A 63 -7.22 -14.94 -5.83
CA PRO A 63 -7.84 -14.41 -7.05
C PRO A 63 -7.93 -15.48 -8.14
N MET A 64 -6.94 -16.40 -8.18
CA MET A 64 -6.86 -17.50 -9.15
C MET A 64 -8.06 -18.47 -9.04
N ARG A 65 -8.57 -18.71 -7.83
CA ARG A 65 -9.73 -19.61 -7.60
C ARG A 65 -11.07 -18.97 -7.98
N VAL A 66 -11.17 -17.64 -7.90
CA VAL A 66 -12.36 -16.88 -8.31
C VAL A 66 -12.39 -16.66 -9.83
N ILE A 67 -11.21 -16.62 -10.47
CA ILE A 67 -11.05 -16.64 -11.92
C ILE A 67 -11.67 -17.91 -12.53
N GLU A 68 -11.39 -19.07 -11.94
CA GLU A 68 -11.83 -20.36 -12.47
C GLU A 68 -13.36 -20.56 -12.41
N SER A 69 -14.02 -19.99 -11.39
CA SER A 69 -15.48 -20.10 -11.22
C SER A 69 -16.31 -19.08 -12.01
N ASN A 70 -15.75 -17.93 -12.40
CA ASN A 70 -16.51 -16.85 -13.08
C ASN A 70 -16.23 -16.71 -14.59
N MET A 71 -15.22 -17.40 -15.13
CA MET A 71 -14.89 -17.39 -16.56
C MET A 71 -15.97 -18.07 -17.45
N ILE A 72 -16.93 -18.76 -16.84
CA ILE A 72 -18.02 -19.44 -17.53
C ILE A 72 -19.22 -18.50 -17.80
N GLU A 73 -19.32 -17.32 -17.15
CA GLU A 73 -20.53 -16.48 -17.16
C GLU A 73 -20.42 -15.12 -17.88
N GLY A 74 -19.28 -14.77 -18.49
CA GLY A 74 -19.18 -13.57 -19.33
C GLY A 74 -19.13 -12.22 -18.59
N HIS A 75 -18.89 -12.23 -17.27
CA HIS A 75 -18.62 -11.03 -16.49
C HIS A 75 -17.15 -10.58 -16.60
N LEU A 76 -16.90 -9.27 -16.47
CA LEU A 76 -15.60 -8.57 -16.51
C LEU A 76 -14.41 -9.48 -16.18
N SER A 77 -13.45 -9.59 -17.11
CA SER A 77 -12.22 -10.37 -16.91
C SER A 77 -11.63 -10.08 -15.52
N PRO A 78 -11.46 -11.08 -14.64
CA PRO A 78 -10.97 -10.89 -13.27
C PRO A 78 -9.62 -10.17 -13.20
N VAL A 79 -8.85 -10.22 -14.30
CA VAL A 79 -7.62 -9.45 -14.51
C VAL A 79 -7.88 -7.95 -14.31
N VAL A 80 -8.97 -7.42 -14.85
CA VAL A 80 -9.33 -5.99 -14.75
C VAL A 80 -9.64 -5.61 -13.31
N GLN A 81 -10.35 -6.47 -12.56
CA GLN A 81 -10.63 -6.22 -11.15
C GLN A 81 -9.34 -6.21 -10.33
N GLN A 82 -8.41 -7.10 -10.62
CA GLN A 82 -7.14 -7.19 -9.93
C GLN A 82 -6.25 -5.96 -10.18
N VAL A 83 -6.21 -5.48 -11.43
CA VAL A 83 -5.55 -4.21 -11.77
C VAL A 83 -6.20 -3.06 -10.99
N LEU A 84 -7.53 -3.04 -10.86
CA LEU A 84 -8.24 -1.99 -10.14
C LEU A 84 -7.91 -1.99 -8.63
N PHE A 85 -7.79 -3.17 -8.00
CA PHE A 85 -7.33 -3.28 -6.62
C PHE A 85 -5.88 -2.81 -6.43
N ILE A 86 -4.98 -3.18 -7.35
CA ILE A 86 -3.59 -2.72 -7.35
C ILE A 86 -3.53 -1.19 -7.44
N LEU A 87 -4.34 -0.58 -8.31
CA LEU A 87 -4.39 0.88 -8.43
C LEU A 87 -4.90 1.55 -7.15
N CYS A 88 -5.97 1.02 -6.53
CA CYS A 88 -6.45 1.54 -5.25
C CYS A 88 -5.41 1.42 -4.14
N ALA A 89 -4.73 0.28 -4.01
CA ALA A 89 -3.65 0.09 -3.04
C ALA A 89 -2.45 1.03 -3.32
N PHE A 90 -2.11 1.26 -4.59
CA PHE A 90 -1.06 2.19 -4.97
C PHE A 90 -1.38 3.63 -4.55
N VAL A 91 -2.64 4.07 -4.69
CA VAL A 91 -3.09 5.39 -4.21
C VAL A 91 -2.86 5.52 -2.70
N GLY A 92 -3.21 4.50 -1.92
CA GLY A 92 -2.96 4.47 -0.47
C GLY A 92 -1.48 4.56 -0.11
N ALA A 93 -0.64 3.73 -0.75
CA ALA A 93 0.81 3.78 -0.54
C ALA A 93 1.43 5.13 -0.95
N HIS A 94 0.96 5.71 -2.06
CA HIS A 94 1.46 7.01 -2.52
C HIS A 94 1.04 8.14 -1.58
N ALA A 95 -0.22 8.16 -1.13
CA ALA A 95 -0.71 9.11 -0.13
C ALA A 95 0.08 9.02 1.18
N GLY A 96 0.39 7.81 1.65
CA GLY A 96 1.24 7.61 2.83
C GLY A 96 2.65 8.16 2.62
N THR A 97 3.23 7.99 1.44
CA THR A 97 4.57 8.53 1.12
C THR A 97 4.58 10.06 1.11
N GLU A 98 3.58 10.67 0.48
CA GLU A 98 3.47 12.14 0.44
C GLU A 98 3.19 12.72 1.83
N LEU A 99 2.39 12.05 2.66
CA LEU A 99 2.20 12.44 4.04
C LEU A 99 3.52 12.49 4.82
N ILE A 100 4.35 11.46 4.70
CA ILE A 100 5.68 11.42 5.33
C ILE A 100 6.57 12.54 4.78
N ARG A 101 6.56 12.79 3.47
CA ARG A 101 7.30 13.92 2.87
C ARG A 101 6.84 15.26 3.41
N MET A 102 5.54 15.47 3.61
CA MET A 102 5.00 16.70 4.19
C MET A 102 5.45 16.88 5.64
N ILE A 103 5.42 15.81 6.44
CA ILE A 103 5.90 15.83 7.83
C ILE A 103 7.39 16.19 7.89
N CYS A 104 8.22 15.61 7.01
CA CYS A 104 9.66 15.86 7.02
C CYS A 104 10.07 17.20 6.37
N ARG A 105 9.26 17.76 5.45
CA ARG A 105 9.53 19.06 4.79
C ARG A 105 9.53 20.25 5.74
N GLY A 106 8.88 20.16 6.90
CA GLY A 106 8.88 21.22 7.92
C GLY A 106 10.11 21.25 8.83
N SER A 107 11.06 20.32 8.66
CA SER A 107 12.22 20.14 9.54
C SER A 107 13.54 20.71 8.98
N GLY A 108 13.46 21.60 7.99
CA GLY A 108 14.60 22.27 7.35
C GLY A 108 14.75 23.72 7.79
#